data_AF-A0A1I3LTF6-F1
#
_entry.id   AF-A0A1I3LTF6-F1
#
_cell.length_a   1.000
_cell.length_b   1.000
_cell.length_c   1.000
_cell.angle_alpha   90.00
_cell.angle_beta   90.00
_cell.angle_gamma   90.00
#
_symmetry.space_group_name_H-M   'P 1'
#
loop_
_entity.id
_entity.type
_entity.pdbx_description
1 polymer ?
#
loop_
_entity_poly.entity_id
_entity_poly.type
_entity_poly.pdbx_seq_one_letter_code
_entity_poly.pdbx_strand_id
1 'polypeptide(L)'
;MKMKSCTRNNYSEFIEFEIQDVVSKNVKRCVAQSGYTAEELSYRTNLSVATINRLKAGQNLSFHSLSALADALGKDWRVFFA
;
A
#
# COMPACT_ATOMS: atom_id res chain seq x y z
N MET A 1 -23.14 -29.59 -22.22
CA MET A 1 -22.14 -28.85 -21.42
C MET A 1 -21.93 -27.49 -22.05
N LYS A 2 -22.29 -26.39 -21.37
CA LYS A 2 -22.00 -25.04 -21.86
C LYS A 2 -20.53 -24.72 -21.59
N MET A 3 -19.72 -24.64 -22.65
CA MET A 3 -18.38 -24.04 -22.56
C MET A 3 -18.55 -22.60 -22.09
N LYS A 4 -18.10 -22.31 -20.86
CA LYS A 4 -17.94 -20.93 -20.40
C LYS A 4 -16.83 -20.33 -21.25
N SER A 5 -17.22 -19.43 -22.14
CA SER A 5 -16.32 -18.45 -22.76
C SER A 5 -15.43 -17.86 -21.68
N CYS A 6 -14.13 -18.18 -21.71
CA CYS A 6 -13.09 -17.46 -20.98
C CYS A 6 -12.94 -16.09 -21.65
N THR A 7 -13.81 -15.17 -21.28
CA THR A 7 -13.79 -13.80 -21.78
C THR A 7 -12.69 -13.05 -21.04
N ARG A 8 -11.57 -12.78 -21.72
CA ARG A 8 -10.53 -11.76 -21.43
C ARG A 8 -10.38 -11.36 -19.95
N ASN A 9 -9.43 -11.96 -19.24
CA ASN A 9 -8.82 -11.27 -18.10
C ASN A 9 -8.05 -10.08 -18.66
N ASN A 10 -8.50 -8.88 -18.30
CA ASN A 10 -7.97 -7.64 -18.82
C ASN A 10 -6.52 -7.48 -18.37
N TYR A 11 -5.61 -7.24 -19.33
CA TYR A 11 -4.19 -6.97 -19.04
C TYR A 11 -4.01 -5.83 -18.00
N SER A 12 -4.98 -4.92 -17.91
CA SER A 12 -5.05 -3.85 -16.90
C SER A 12 -5.22 -4.37 -15.47
N GLU A 13 -6.01 -5.42 -15.24
CA GLU A 13 -6.20 -5.99 -13.90
C GLU A 13 -4.90 -6.64 -13.41
N PHE A 14 -4.19 -7.36 -14.28
CA PHE A 14 -2.89 -7.95 -13.95
C PHE A 14 -1.85 -6.88 -13.59
N ILE A 15 -1.79 -5.77 -14.32
CA ILE A 15 -0.89 -4.65 -14.02
C ILE A 15 -1.26 -4.00 -12.68
N GLU A 16 -2.56 -3.81 -12.40
CA GLU A 16 -3.03 -3.25 -11.13
C GLU A 16 -2.68 -4.15 -9.94
N PHE A 17 -2.80 -5.48 -10.09
CA PHE A 17 -2.40 -6.44 -9.06
C PHE A 17 -0.88 -6.41 -8.80
N GLU A 18 -0.06 -6.40 -9.85
CA GLU A 18 1.39 -6.41 -9.72
C GLU A 18 1.92 -5.12 -9.08
N ILE A 19 1.33 -3.96 -9.44
CA ILE A 19 1.66 -2.67 -8.81
C ILE A 19 1.24 -2.66 -7.33
N GLN A 20 0.07 -3.19 -6.98
CA GLN A 20 -0.37 -3.26 -5.58
C GLN A 20 0.56 -4.13 -4.73
N ASP A 21 1.06 -5.25 -5.27
CA ASP A 21 2.00 -6.11 -4.56
C ASP A 21 3.35 -5.44 -4.32
N VAL A 22 3.88 -4.73 -5.32
CA VAL A 22 5.11 -3.94 -5.18
C VAL A 22 4.94 -2.85 -4.12
N VAL A 23 3.84 -2.09 -4.18
CA VAL A 23 3.55 -1.03 -3.21
C VAL A 23 3.38 -1.58 -1.80
N SER A 24 2.62 -2.65 -1.64
CA SER A 24 2.42 -3.35 -0.36
C SER A 24 3.75 -3.81 0.25
N LYS A 25 4.62 -4.43 -0.56
CA LYS A 25 5.94 -4.89 -0.13
C LYS A 25 6.83 -3.72 0.32
N ASN A 26 6.85 -2.63 -0.44
CA ASN A 26 7.67 -1.47 -0.14
C ASN A 26 7.18 -0.70 1.09
N VAL A 27 5.86 -0.57 1.27
CA VAL A 27 5.25 -0.01 2.48
C VAL A 27 5.66 -0.82 3.71
N LYS A 28 5.50 -2.16 3.67
CA LYS A 28 5.90 -3.05 4.76
C LYS A 28 7.37 -2.89 5.12
N ARG A 29 8.24 -2.84 4.11
CA ARG A 29 9.69 -2.65 4.31
C ARG A 29 9.99 -1.31 4.97
N CYS A 30 9.43 -0.21 4.47
CA CYS A 30 9.69 1.12 5.00
C CYS A 30 9.21 1.28 6.45
N VAL A 31 8.03 0.74 6.76
CA VAL A 31 7.49 0.75 8.13
C VAL A 31 8.34 -0.12 9.06
N ALA A 32 8.80 -1.30 8.61
CA ALA A 32 9.68 -2.14 9.42
C ALA A 32 11.04 -1.48 9.70
N GLN A 33 11.59 -0.76 8.72
CA GLN A 33 12.87 -0.07 8.85
C GLN A 33 12.82 1.18 9.73
N SER A 34 11.66 1.81 9.88
CA SER A 34 11.52 3.02 10.69
C SER A 34 11.50 2.74 12.19
N GLY A 35 11.15 1.51 12.59
CA GLY A 35 11.02 1.12 13.99
C GLY A 35 9.78 1.72 14.70
N TYR A 36 8.91 2.44 13.98
CA TYR A 36 7.74 3.07 14.58
C TYR A 36 6.60 2.08 14.84
N THR A 37 5.89 2.29 15.95
CA THR A 37 4.64 1.59 16.26
C THR A 37 3.49 2.13 15.40
N ALA A 38 2.35 1.42 15.42
CA ALA A 38 1.17 1.88 14.68
C ALA A 38 0.59 3.18 15.27
N GLU A 39 0.71 3.34 16.59
CA GLU A 39 0.28 4.50 17.36
C GLU A 39 1.15 5.72 17.04
N GLU A 40 2.47 5.54 16.95
CA GLU A 40 3.39 6.62 16.58
C GLU A 40 3.17 7.09 15.14
N LEU A 41 2.95 6.16 14.21
CA LEU A 41 2.59 6.49 12.83
C LEU A 41 1.23 7.17 12.75
N SER A 42 0.24 6.73 13.54
CA SER A 42 -1.07 7.38 13.63
C SER A 42 -0.93 8.83 14.07
N TYR A 43 -0.13 9.10 15.09
CA TYR A 43 0.16 10.45 15.57
C TYR A 43 0.86 11.31 14.49
N ARG A 44 1.89 10.78 13.83
CA ARG A 44 2.66 11.52 12.81
C ARG A 44 1.88 11.80 11.52
N THR A 45 0.99 10.90 11.13
CA THR A 45 0.24 10.97 9.86
C THR A 45 -1.16 11.59 10.02
N ASN A 46 -1.64 11.76 11.26
CA ASN A 46 -3.03 12.06 11.59
C ASN A 46 -4.05 11.04 11.00
N LEU A 47 -3.59 9.83 10.67
CA LEU A 47 -4.46 8.73 10.24
C LEU A 47 -4.86 7.88 11.44
N SER A 48 -6.03 7.24 11.39
CA SER A 48 -6.41 6.29 12.44
C SER A 48 -5.44 5.10 12.50
N VAL A 49 -5.23 4.54 13.70
CA VAL A 49 -4.46 3.29 13.89
C VAL A 49 -4.99 2.16 13.00
N ALA A 50 -6.31 2.08 12.80
CA ALA A 50 -6.93 1.12 11.89
C ALA A 50 -6.53 1.34 10.41
N THR A 51 -6.33 2.58 9.98
CA THR A 51 -5.80 2.90 8.65
C THR A 51 -4.33 2.51 8.53
N ILE A 52 -3.52 2.79 9.55
CA ILE A 52 -2.10 2.38 9.59
C ILE A 52 -1.97 0.86 9.50
N ASN A 53 -2.77 0.11 10.26
CA ASN A 53 -2.76 -1.35 10.21
C ASN A 53 -3.20 -1.90 8.85
N ARG A 54 -4.16 -1.26 8.17
CA ARG A 54 -4.53 -1.59 6.78
C ARG A 54 -3.37 -1.33 5.82
N LEU A 55 -2.68 -0.18 5.92
CA LEU A 55 -1.49 0.10 5.10
C LEU A 55 -0.38 -0.92 5.32
N LYS A 56 -0.11 -1.29 6.59
CA LYS A 56 0.84 -2.36 6.95
C LYS A 56 0.44 -3.72 6.37
N ALA A 57 -0.85 -3.99 6.24
CA ALA A 57 -1.36 -5.20 5.59
C ALA A 57 -1.26 -5.14 4.05
N GLY A 58 -0.99 -3.97 3.46
CA GLY A 58 -1.05 -3.74 2.02
C GLY A 58 -2.45 -3.44 1.50
N GLN A 59 -3.37 -3.04 2.38
CA GLN A 59 -4.76 -2.76 2.07
C GLN A 59 -5.01 -1.25 2.09
N ASN A 60 -5.98 -0.79 1.30
CA ASN A 60 -6.39 0.63 1.25
C ASN A 60 -5.23 1.59 0.89
N LEU A 61 -4.45 1.22 -0.14
CA LEU A 61 -3.29 1.95 -0.65
C LEU A 61 -3.70 3.20 -1.46
N SER A 62 -4.44 4.11 -0.83
CA SER A 62 -4.77 5.39 -1.45
C SER A 62 -3.51 6.27 -1.54
N PHE A 63 -3.40 7.07 -2.59
CA PHE A 63 -2.28 8.01 -2.76
C PHE A 63 -2.15 8.96 -1.55
N HIS A 64 -3.27 9.44 -1.01
CA HIS A 64 -3.27 10.29 0.18
C HIS A 64 -2.64 9.60 1.39
N SER A 65 -3.03 8.35 1.67
CA SER A 65 -2.48 7.57 2.79
C SER A 65 -1.00 7.21 2.59
N LEU A 66 -0.59 6.93 1.36
CA LEU A 66 0.81 6.69 1.01
C LEU A 66 1.64 7.95 1.18
N SER A 67 1.17 9.11 0.69
CA SER A 67 1.87 10.38 0.84
C SER A 67 2.06 10.75 2.31
N ALA A 68 1.01 10.67 3.12
CA ALA A 68 1.09 10.96 4.55
C ALA A 68 2.08 10.02 5.26
N LEU A 69 2.08 8.73 4.90
CA LEU A 69 3.04 7.77 5.44
C LEU A 69 4.48 8.09 5.00
N ALA A 70 4.70 8.47 3.74
CA ALA A 70 6.03 8.85 3.24
C ALA A 70 6.58 10.05 4.02
N ASP A 71 5.76 11.09 4.20
CA ASP A 71 6.11 12.29 4.95
C ASP A 71 6.45 11.96 6.42
N ALA A 72 5.63 11.13 7.07
CA ALA A 72 5.88 10.69 8.45
C ALA A 72 7.18 9.88 8.60
N LEU A 73 7.62 9.21 7.53
CA LEU A 73 8.86 8.45 7.46
C LEU A 73 10.05 9.29 6.95
N GLY A 74 9.84 10.55 6.56
CA GLY A 74 10.86 11.40 5.95
C GLY A 74 11.36 10.88 4.60
N LYS A 75 10.48 10.27 3.79
CA LYS A 75 10.79 9.65 2.50
C LYS A 75 9.96 10.28 1.38
N ASP A 76 10.47 10.20 0.16
CA ASP A 76 9.68 10.47 -1.05
C ASP A 76 8.67 9.34 -1.28
N TRP A 77 7.40 9.67 -1.55
CA TRP A 77 6.33 8.70 -1.77
C TRP A 77 6.60 7.73 -2.92
N ARG A 78 7.43 8.12 -3.90
CA ARG A 78 7.84 7.29 -5.03
C ARG A 78 8.59 6.03 -4.59
N VAL A 79 9.18 6.02 -3.39
CA VAL A 79 9.84 4.83 -2.82
C VAL A 79 8.89 3.64 -2.70
N PHE A 80 7.58 3.88 -2.63
CA PHE A 80 6.60 2.80 -2.58
C PHE A 80 6.37 2.15 -3.95
N PHE A 81 6.65 2.84 -5.05
CA PHE A 81 6.39 2.37 -6.41
C PHE A 81 7.65 1.86 -7.13
N ALA A 82 8.81 1.89 -6.48
CA ALA A 82 10.13 1.56 -7.03
C ALA A 82 10.58 0.12 -6.77
#